data_AF-A0A9X3S5B6-F1
#
_entry.id   AF-A0A9X3S5B6-F1
#
_cell.length_a   1.000
_cell.length_b   1.000
_cell.length_c   1.000
_cell.angle_alpha   90.00
_cell.angle_beta   90.00
_cell.angle_gamma   90.00
#
_symmetry.space_group_name_H-M   'P 1'
#
loop_
_entity.id
_entity.type
_entity.pdbx_description
1 polymer ?
#
loop_
_entity_poly.entity_id
_entity_poly.type
_entity_poly.pdbx_seq_one_letter_code
_entity_poly.pdbx_strand_id
1 'polypeptide(L)'
;MGVPTEPTLRGRPRDPRRAEAILRAAITLVAEVGYDRMTVDALAARAGVSKPTIYRRWPRGKKDIIVDAIRSKHAAIDSLPDAGSLRGDLLAMLGAMVTHVHEDAHLAGGLISQLRDSEELATLMREEIVVHERRRYDGLIARAVARGELSADARITPLLSDVAGSLVFSRAVITGEPLDQAFLEELVDHVLLPILQPLPKET
;
A
#
# COMPACT_ATOMS: atom_id res chain seq x y z
N MET A 1 -53.54 2.64 30.79
CA MET A 1 -52.37 1.90 31.30
C MET A 1 -51.76 1.13 30.13
N GLY A 2 -50.93 1.80 29.31
CA GLY A 2 -50.21 1.19 28.19
C GLY A 2 -48.74 1.55 28.33
N VAL A 3 -47.89 0.56 28.62
CA VAL A 3 -46.44 0.74 28.66
C VAL A 3 -45.92 0.57 27.23
N PRO A 4 -45.16 1.51 26.66
CA PRO A 4 -44.49 1.28 25.38
C PRO A 4 -43.27 0.38 25.60
N THR A 5 -43.19 -0.73 24.87
CA THR A 5 -41.99 -1.53 24.71
C THR A 5 -40.96 -0.76 23.88
N GLU A 6 -39.82 -0.42 24.47
CA GLU A 6 -38.65 0.09 23.75
C GLU A 6 -38.09 -0.98 22.80
N PRO A 7 -37.68 -0.61 21.57
CA PRO A 7 -37.01 -1.52 20.67
C PRO A 7 -35.56 -1.74 21.14
N THR A 8 -35.32 -2.82 21.87
CA THR A 8 -33.97 -3.39 21.99
C THR A 8 -33.58 -3.96 20.64
N LEU A 9 -32.53 -3.42 20.01
CA LEU A 9 -31.44 -4.16 19.35
C LEU A 9 -30.39 -3.16 18.83
N ARG A 10 -29.69 -2.49 19.77
CA ARG A 10 -28.36 -1.94 19.46
C ARG A 10 -27.41 -3.13 19.36
N GLY A 11 -27.16 -3.59 18.13
CA GLY A 11 -26.20 -4.65 17.87
C GLY A 11 -24.84 -4.34 18.50
N ARG A 12 -24.26 -5.33 19.18
CA ARG A 12 -22.93 -5.27 19.83
C ARG A 12 -21.93 -4.57 18.91
N PRO A 13 -21.07 -3.65 19.42
CA PRO A 13 -20.04 -2.99 18.63
C PRO A 13 -19.25 -4.02 17.82
N ARG A 14 -19.08 -3.72 16.53
CA ARG A 14 -18.42 -4.60 15.55
C ARG A 14 -16.99 -4.87 16.01
N ASP A 15 -16.62 -6.15 16.13
CA ASP A 15 -15.28 -6.54 16.56
C ASP A 15 -14.24 -6.24 15.45
N PRO A 16 -13.37 -5.24 15.61
CA PRO A 16 -12.36 -4.89 14.61
C PRO A 16 -11.35 -6.03 14.38
N ARG A 17 -11.11 -6.87 15.40
CA ARG A 17 -10.14 -7.99 15.31
C ARG A 17 -10.56 -9.03 14.27
N ARG A 18 -11.86 -9.24 14.10
CA ARG A 18 -12.40 -10.16 13.08
C ARG A 18 -12.17 -9.66 11.68
N ALA A 19 -12.19 -8.34 11.49
CA ALA A 19 -11.95 -7.75 10.20
C ALA A 19 -10.50 -7.93 9.78
N GLU A 20 -9.58 -7.58 10.66
CA GLU A 20 -8.15 -7.75 10.43
C GLU A 20 -7.78 -9.22 10.16
N ALA A 21 -8.40 -10.17 10.88
CA ALA A 21 -8.19 -11.59 10.62
C ALA A 21 -8.59 -12.00 9.19
N ILE A 22 -9.69 -11.46 8.68
CA ILE A 22 -10.17 -11.72 7.31
C ILE A 22 -9.23 -11.07 6.29
N LEU A 23 -8.79 -9.83 6.53
CA LEU A 23 -7.87 -9.13 5.63
C LEU A 23 -6.51 -9.83 5.55
N ARG A 24 -5.93 -10.24 6.69
CA ARG A 24 -4.69 -11.04 6.73
C ARG A 24 -4.85 -12.38 6.02
N ALA A 25 -5.97 -13.07 6.24
CA ALA A 25 -6.26 -14.32 5.55
C ALA A 25 -6.36 -14.13 4.03
N ALA A 26 -6.85 -12.97 3.58
CA ALA A 26 -6.92 -12.63 2.16
C ALA A 26 -5.55 -12.39 1.54
N ILE A 27 -4.68 -11.62 2.19
CA ILE A 27 -3.30 -11.39 1.73
C ILE A 27 -2.58 -12.74 1.58
N THR A 28 -2.67 -13.59 2.61
CA THR A 28 -2.05 -14.91 2.62
C THR A 28 -2.58 -15.79 1.49
N LEU A 29 -3.90 -15.85 1.32
CA LEU A 29 -4.51 -16.68 0.26
C LEU A 29 -4.16 -16.20 -1.14
N VAL A 30 -4.15 -14.89 -1.39
CA VAL A 30 -3.74 -14.37 -2.70
C VAL A 30 -2.28 -14.69 -2.99
N ALA A 31 -1.40 -14.58 -1.99
CA ALA A 31 0.00 -14.98 -2.13
C ALA A 31 0.17 -16.48 -2.42
N GLU A 32 -0.62 -17.35 -1.78
CA GLU A 32 -0.52 -18.81 -1.93
C GLU A 32 -1.12 -19.33 -3.24
N VAL A 33 -2.34 -18.89 -3.57
CA VAL A 33 -3.12 -19.49 -4.67
C VAL A 33 -3.42 -18.51 -5.79
N GLY A 34 -3.05 -17.24 -5.66
CA GLY A 34 -3.41 -16.18 -6.61
C GLY A 34 -4.84 -15.70 -6.38
N TYR A 35 -5.13 -14.50 -6.91
CA TYR A 35 -6.44 -13.88 -6.74
C TYR A 35 -7.55 -14.80 -7.21
N ASP A 36 -7.58 -15.25 -8.46
CA ASP A 36 -8.67 -16.05 -9.04
C ASP A 36 -9.10 -17.27 -8.23
N ARG A 37 -8.14 -18.05 -7.73
CA ARG A 37 -8.43 -19.27 -6.96
C ARG A 37 -8.83 -18.97 -5.51
N MET A 38 -8.68 -17.74 -5.04
CA MET A 38 -9.19 -17.33 -3.73
C MET A 38 -10.73 -17.30 -3.75
N THR A 39 -11.34 -17.97 -2.77
CA THR A 39 -12.80 -17.99 -2.58
C THR A 39 -13.19 -17.42 -1.21
N VAL A 40 -14.43 -16.91 -1.11
CA VAL A 40 -14.99 -16.46 0.18
C VAL A 40 -15.08 -17.62 1.19
N ASP A 41 -15.23 -18.85 0.70
CA ASP A 41 -15.26 -20.07 1.51
C ASP A 41 -13.91 -20.34 2.15
N ALA A 42 -12.84 -20.30 1.34
CA ALA A 42 -11.48 -20.47 1.83
C ALA A 42 -11.09 -19.36 2.81
N LEU A 43 -11.53 -18.12 2.55
CA LEU A 43 -11.36 -16.98 3.46
C LEU A 43 -12.07 -17.21 4.80
N ALA A 44 -13.34 -17.61 4.75
CA ALA A 44 -14.15 -17.88 5.93
C ALA A 44 -13.52 -18.97 6.81
N ALA A 45 -13.12 -20.08 6.19
CA ALA A 45 -12.45 -21.18 6.87
C ALA A 45 -11.14 -20.73 7.54
N ARG A 46 -10.31 -19.95 6.83
CA ARG A 46 -9.01 -19.51 7.34
C ARG A 46 -9.11 -18.45 8.43
N ALA A 47 -10.03 -17.51 8.29
CA ALA A 47 -10.24 -16.46 9.28
C ALA A 47 -11.09 -16.92 10.49
N GLY A 48 -11.60 -18.16 10.48
CA GLY A 48 -12.44 -18.70 11.55
C GLY A 48 -13.79 -18.00 11.67
N VAL A 49 -14.37 -17.58 10.54
CA VAL A 49 -15.64 -16.84 10.49
C VAL A 49 -16.65 -17.49 9.54
N SER A 50 -17.93 -17.15 9.66
CA SER A 50 -18.97 -17.63 8.74
C SER A 50 -19.06 -16.75 7.49
N LYS A 51 -19.46 -17.31 6.33
CA LYS A 51 -19.70 -16.53 5.10
C LYS A 51 -20.66 -15.34 5.30
N PRO A 52 -21.79 -15.47 6.02
CA PRO A 52 -22.66 -14.32 6.30
C PRO A 52 -21.95 -13.19 7.06
N THR A 53 -20.94 -13.52 7.88
CA THR A 53 -20.13 -12.51 8.58
C THR A 53 -19.28 -11.71 7.59
N ILE A 54 -18.73 -12.36 6.57
CA ILE A 54 -17.99 -11.70 5.49
C ILE A 54 -18.92 -10.83 4.65
N TYR A 55 -19.99 -11.38 4.09
CA TYR A 55 -20.88 -10.65 3.17
C TYR A 55 -21.59 -9.47 3.81
N ARG A 56 -21.83 -9.49 5.13
CA ARG A 56 -22.39 -8.34 5.85
C ARG A 56 -21.46 -7.12 5.83
N ARG A 57 -20.14 -7.33 5.75
CA ARG A 57 -19.13 -6.26 5.72
C ARG A 57 -18.59 -5.97 4.32
N TRP A 58 -18.47 -7.01 3.50
CA TRP A 58 -17.98 -6.95 2.13
C TRP A 58 -19.03 -7.54 1.20
N PRO A 59 -20.06 -6.75 0.81
CA PRO A 59 -21.16 -7.24 -0.02
C PRO A 59 -20.69 -7.77 -1.38
N ARG A 60 -19.64 -7.18 -1.98
CA ARG A 60 -19.05 -7.67 -3.24
C ARG A 60 -18.03 -8.80 -3.02
N GLY A 61 -17.96 -9.32 -1.78
CA GLY A 61 -17.13 -10.45 -1.39
C GLY A 61 -15.64 -10.19 -1.60
N LYS A 62 -14.98 -11.12 -2.28
CA LYS A 62 -13.53 -11.14 -2.52
C LYS A 62 -12.94 -9.81 -2.99
N LYS A 63 -13.65 -9.06 -3.85
CA LYS A 63 -13.18 -7.76 -4.38
C LYS A 63 -13.00 -6.74 -3.27
N ASP A 64 -14.05 -6.47 -2.50
CA ASP A 64 -13.99 -5.48 -1.42
C ASP A 64 -12.98 -5.91 -0.34
N ILE A 65 -12.85 -7.21 -0.10
CA ILE A 65 -11.89 -7.76 0.86
C ILE A 65 -10.45 -7.44 0.43
N ILE A 66 -10.10 -7.58 -0.84
CA ILE A 66 -8.76 -7.27 -1.32
C ILE A 66 -8.47 -5.78 -1.32
N VAL A 67 -9.44 -4.95 -1.69
CA VAL A 67 -9.30 -3.49 -1.58
C VAL A 67 -9.04 -3.08 -0.13
N ASP A 68 -9.86 -3.57 0.80
CA ASP A 68 -9.67 -3.27 2.22
C ASP A 68 -8.37 -3.87 2.77
N ALA A 69 -7.91 -5.01 2.25
CA ALA A 69 -6.65 -5.62 2.67
C ALA A 69 -5.45 -4.77 2.25
N ILE A 70 -5.43 -4.31 0.99
CA ILE A 70 -4.41 -3.40 0.47
C ILE A 70 -4.42 -2.08 1.28
N ARG A 71 -5.60 -1.49 1.47
CA ARG A 71 -5.76 -0.26 2.28
C ARG A 71 -5.29 -0.45 3.72
N SER A 72 -5.62 -1.57 4.35
CA SER A 72 -5.21 -1.86 5.72
C SER A 72 -3.70 -1.98 5.85
N LYS A 73 -3.01 -2.47 4.81
CA LYS A 73 -1.55 -2.54 4.78
C LYS A 73 -0.93 -1.15 4.66
N HIS A 74 -1.47 -0.32 3.76
CA HIS A 74 -1.05 1.06 3.59
C HIS A 74 -1.31 1.93 4.83
N ALA A 75 -2.47 1.80 5.47
CA ALA A 75 -2.84 2.57 6.67
C ALA A 75 -1.88 2.34 7.85
N ALA A 76 -1.24 1.16 7.93
CA ALA A 76 -0.22 0.88 8.93
C ALA A 76 1.08 1.68 8.71
N ILE A 77 1.26 2.26 7.53
CA ILE A 77 2.48 2.91 7.03
C ILE A 77 2.22 4.42 6.72
N ASP A 78 1.02 4.93 7.00
CA ASP A 78 0.59 6.29 6.62
C ASP A 78 1.28 7.44 7.37
N SER A 79 1.95 7.18 8.49
CA SER A 79 2.76 8.22 9.13
C SER A 79 3.98 8.51 8.27
N LEU A 80 3.97 9.66 7.59
CA LEU A 80 5.16 10.14 6.88
C LEU A 80 6.31 10.27 7.89
N PRO A 81 7.50 9.71 7.59
CA PRO A 81 8.70 9.93 8.40
C PRO A 81 8.94 11.42 8.61
N ASP A 82 9.55 11.84 9.72
CA ASP A 82 10.02 13.22 9.89
C ASP A 82 11.41 13.21 10.51
N ALA A 83 12.39 12.89 9.68
CA ALA A 83 13.80 12.82 10.03
C ALA A 83 14.49 14.19 10.01
N GLY A 84 13.74 15.28 9.77
CA GLY A 84 14.26 16.65 9.77
C GLY A 84 14.93 17.10 8.47
N SER A 85 15.02 16.23 7.45
CA SER A 85 15.50 16.57 6.11
C SER A 85 14.82 15.71 5.05
N LEU A 86 14.69 16.20 3.81
CA LEU A 86 14.14 15.45 2.69
C LEU A 86 14.92 14.15 2.44
N ARG A 87 16.25 14.21 2.48
CA ARG A 87 17.11 13.02 2.34
C ARG A 87 16.79 11.98 3.41
N GLY A 88 16.73 12.40 4.69
CA GLY A 88 16.42 11.51 5.81
C GLY A 88 15.02 10.92 5.70
N ASP A 89 14.03 11.71 5.26
CA ASP A 89 12.66 11.26 5.08
C ASP A 89 12.53 10.21 3.97
N LEU A 90 13.21 10.42 2.84
CA LEU A 90 13.26 9.45 1.74
C LEU A 90 13.91 8.14 2.18
N LEU A 91 15.03 8.21 2.90
CA LEU A 91 15.70 7.02 3.43
C LEU A 91 14.80 6.25 4.41
N ALA A 92 14.15 6.94 5.33
CA ALA A 92 13.24 6.30 6.29
C ALA A 92 12.02 5.66 5.58
N MET A 93 11.48 6.33 4.56
CA MET A 93 10.38 5.80 3.76
C MET A 93 10.79 4.54 2.98
N LEU A 94 11.95 4.56 2.33
CA LEU A 94 12.48 3.39 1.60
C LEU A 94 12.85 2.24 2.54
N GLY A 95 13.40 2.53 3.73
CA GLY A 95 13.67 1.50 4.74
C GLY A 95 12.41 0.80 5.22
N ALA A 96 11.31 1.54 5.40
CA ALA A 96 10.00 0.96 5.68
C ALA A 96 9.50 0.10 4.51
N MET A 97 9.71 0.54 3.27
CA MET A 97 9.35 -0.23 2.07
C MET A 97 10.13 -1.56 2.01
N VAL A 98 11.45 -1.54 2.23
CA VAL A 98 12.30 -2.74 2.24
C VAL A 98 11.84 -3.76 3.29
N THR A 99 11.36 -3.29 4.45
CA THR A 99 10.88 -4.18 5.52
C THR A 99 9.70 -5.05 5.09
N HIS A 100 8.85 -4.55 4.17
CA HIS A 100 7.62 -5.23 3.73
C HIS A 100 7.69 -5.78 2.30
N VAL A 101 8.75 -5.48 1.55
CA VAL A 101 8.84 -5.72 0.10
C VAL A 101 8.56 -7.16 -0.32
N HIS A 102 9.01 -8.17 0.43
CA HIS A 102 8.81 -9.56 0.06
C HIS A 102 7.34 -9.97 0.21
N GLU A 103 6.69 -9.57 1.30
CA GLU A 103 5.25 -9.82 1.49
C GLU A 103 4.43 -9.07 0.44
N ASP A 104 4.79 -7.82 0.14
CA ASP A 104 4.18 -7.04 -0.93
C ASP A 104 4.37 -7.67 -2.30
N ALA A 105 5.57 -8.20 -2.58
CA ALA A 105 5.86 -8.86 -3.84
C ALA A 105 5.06 -10.15 -4.04
N HIS A 106 4.87 -10.94 -2.99
CA HIS A 106 4.04 -12.15 -3.06
C HIS A 106 2.57 -11.80 -3.33
N LEU A 107 2.04 -10.78 -2.64
CA LEU A 107 0.70 -10.27 -2.89
C LEU A 107 0.57 -9.73 -4.32
N ALA A 108 1.52 -8.91 -4.75
CA ALA A 108 1.57 -8.34 -6.09
C ALA A 108 1.65 -9.44 -7.14
N GLY A 109 2.47 -10.47 -6.97
CA GLY A 109 2.55 -11.61 -7.90
C GLY A 109 1.21 -12.33 -8.06
N GLY A 110 0.49 -12.55 -6.96
CA GLY A 110 -0.85 -13.15 -6.97
C GLY A 110 -1.94 -12.29 -7.62
N LEU A 111 -1.71 -10.98 -7.75
CA LEU A 111 -2.62 -10.01 -8.38
C LEU A 111 -2.22 -9.70 -9.83
N ILE A 112 -0.91 -9.58 -10.12
CA ILE A 112 -0.34 -9.20 -11.43
C ILE A 112 -0.77 -10.17 -12.52
N SER A 113 -0.82 -11.47 -12.21
CA SER A 113 -1.27 -12.48 -13.16
C SER A 113 -2.69 -12.22 -13.68
N GLN A 114 -3.49 -11.41 -12.98
CA GLN A 114 -4.89 -11.11 -13.28
C GLN A 114 -5.12 -9.71 -13.84
N LEU A 115 -4.10 -8.84 -13.85
CA LEU A 115 -4.26 -7.45 -14.31
C LEU A 115 -4.59 -7.36 -15.80
N ARG A 116 -4.16 -8.33 -16.60
CA ARG A 116 -4.46 -8.38 -18.04
C ARG A 116 -5.94 -8.68 -18.31
N ASP A 117 -6.53 -9.54 -17.49
CA ASP A 117 -7.85 -10.12 -17.75
C ASP A 117 -8.96 -9.40 -16.94
N SER A 118 -8.58 -8.49 -16.03
CA SER A 118 -9.50 -7.72 -15.19
C SER A 118 -9.14 -6.24 -15.14
N GLU A 119 -9.75 -5.43 -16.00
CA GLU A 119 -9.63 -3.96 -15.98
C GLU A 119 -10.09 -3.36 -14.66
N GLU A 120 -11.09 -3.96 -14.01
CA GLU A 120 -11.57 -3.54 -12.70
C GLU A 120 -10.49 -3.74 -11.63
N LEU A 121 -9.80 -4.89 -11.61
CA LEU A 121 -8.68 -5.11 -10.70
C LEU A 121 -7.50 -4.19 -11.00
N ALA A 122 -7.19 -3.98 -12.28
CA ALA A 122 -6.14 -3.06 -12.70
C ALA A 122 -6.41 -1.62 -12.27
N THR A 123 -7.66 -1.17 -12.37
CA THR A 123 -8.09 0.14 -11.88
C THR A 123 -7.96 0.22 -10.36
N LEU A 124 -8.41 -0.79 -9.62
CA LEU A 124 -8.29 -0.84 -8.17
C LEU A 124 -6.82 -0.80 -7.71
N MET A 125 -5.92 -1.55 -8.36
CA MET A 125 -4.50 -1.50 -7.99
C MET A 125 -3.87 -0.13 -8.27
N ARG A 126 -4.25 0.52 -9.38
CA ARG A 126 -3.80 1.90 -9.66
C ARG A 126 -4.29 2.89 -8.60
N GLU A 127 -5.57 2.82 -8.24
CA GLU A 127 -6.18 3.74 -7.27
C GLU A 127 -5.65 3.52 -5.84
N GLU A 128 -5.44 2.26 -5.45
CA GLU A 128 -5.09 1.95 -4.06
C GLU A 128 -3.59 1.92 -3.79
N ILE A 129 -2.76 1.54 -4.76
CA ILE A 129 -1.31 1.40 -4.57
C ILE A 129 -0.58 2.58 -5.19
N VAL A 130 -0.79 2.84 -6.48
CA VAL A 130 -0.01 3.87 -7.21
C VAL A 130 -0.34 5.26 -6.69
N VAL A 131 -1.63 5.59 -6.54
CA VAL A 131 -2.04 6.92 -6.04
C VAL A 131 -1.72 7.09 -4.55
N HIS A 132 -1.75 6.01 -3.76
CA HIS A 132 -1.33 6.07 -2.36
C HIS A 132 0.15 6.38 -2.21
N GLU A 133 1.01 5.65 -2.92
CA GLU A 133 2.45 5.86 -2.83
C GLU A 133 2.84 7.26 -3.32
N ARG A 134 2.24 7.73 -4.43
CA ARG A 134 2.46 9.10 -4.93
C ARG A 134 2.13 10.16 -3.88
N ARG A 135 1.00 10.03 -3.18
CA ARG A 135 0.62 10.96 -2.12
C ARG A 135 1.65 11.02 -0.98
N ARG A 136 2.34 9.91 -0.70
CA ARG A 136 3.39 9.90 0.33
C ARG A 136 4.59 10.74 -0.10
N TYR A 137 5.07 10.53 -1.33
CA TYR A 137 6.14 11.35 -1.91
C TYR A 137 5.74 12.83 -1.98
N ASP A 138 4.53 13.14 -2.44
CA ASP A 138 4.01 14.52 -2.49
C ASP A 138 4.03 15.18 -1.10
N GLY A 139 3.64 14.45 -0.06
CA GLY A 139 3.69 14.93 1.32
C GLY A 139 5.12 15.22 1.82
N LEU A 140 6.08 14.34 1.53
CA LEU A 140 7.49 14.57 1.88
C LEU A 140 8.07 15.80 1.16
N ILE A 141 7.75 15.93 -0.13
CA ILE A 141 8.22 17.03 -0.97
C ILE A 141 7.61 18.36 -0.52
N ALA A 142 6.30 18.40 -0.27
CA ALA A 142 5.64 19.59 0.24
C ALA A 142 6.26 20.08 1.55
N ARG A 143 6.62 19.16 2.45
CA ARG A 143 7.32 19.50 3.70
C ARG A 143 8.75 19.99 3.45
N ALA A 144 9.49 19.39 2.53
CA ALA A 144 10.82 19.85 2.16
C ALA A 144 10.81 21.29 1.59
N VAL A 145 9.81 21.61 0.76
CA VAL A 145 9.58 22.99 0.29
C VAL A 145 9.28 23.93 1.45
N ALA A 146 8.42 23.53 2.39
CA ALA A 146 8.13 24.33 3.58
C ALA A 146 9.36 24.56 4.48
N ARG A 147 10.32 23.61 4.51
CA ARG A 147 11.62 23.74 5.19
C ARG A 147 12.65 24.57 4.42
N GLY A 148 12.38 24.92 3.16
CA GLY A 148 13.32 25.61 2.29
C GLY A 148 14.46 24.72 1.75
N GLU A 149 14.33 23.40 1.86
CA GLU A 149 15.31 22.42 1.35
C GLU A 149 15.18 22.23 -0.17
N LEU A 150 13.98 22.45 -0.71
CA LEU A 150 13.67 22.28 -2.11
C LEU A 150 13.08 23.58 -2.68
N SER A 151 13.59 23.99 -3.84
CA SER A 151 13.10 25.19 -4.53
C SER A 151 11.67 25.00 -5.03
N ALA A 152 10.92 26.10 -5.13
CA ALA A 152 9.54 26.08 -5.64
C ALA A 152 9.45 25.71 -7.13
N ASP A 153 10.55 25.79 -7.87
CA ASP A 153 10.67 25.37 -9.28
C ASP A 153 11.15 23.90 -9.43
N ALA A 154 11.24 23.16 -8.33
CA ALA A 154 11.62 21.76 -8.35
C ALA A 154 10.66 20.90 -9.18
N ARG A 155 11.24 19.88 -9.82
CA ARG A 155 10.52 18.98 -10.73
C ARG A 155 9.85 17.86 -9.96
N ILE A 156 8.68 18.15 -9.40
CA ILE A 156 7.83 17.15 -8.77
C ILE A 156 7.17 16.33 -9.88
N THR A 157 7.58 15.06 -10.01
CA THR A 157 7.02 14.17 -11.03
C THR A 157 6.66 12.80 -10.45
N PRO A 158 5.68 12.10 -11.03
CA PRO A 158 5.35 10.73 -10.62
C PRO A 158 6.51 9.74 -10.75
N LEU A 159 7.56 10.08 -11.52
CA LEU A 159 8.72 9.21 -11.72
C LEU A 159 9.47 8.92 -10.40
N LEU A 160 9.35 9.79 -9.39
CA LEU A 160 9.99 9.58 -8.09
C LEU A 160 9.50 8.29 -7.42
N SER A 161 8.19 8.15 -7.26
CA SER A 161 7.59 6.94 -6.70
C SER A 161 7.78 5.74 -7.63
N ASP A 162 7.66 5.95 -8.94
CA ASP A 162 7.70 4.86 -9.92
C ASP A 162 9.11 4.24 -9.99
N VAL A 163 10.18 5.06 -10.02
CA VAL A 163 11.58 4.58 -10.05
C VAL A 163 11.97 3.92 -8.74
N ALA A 164 11.67 4.56 -7.61
CA ALA A 164 11.99 4.01 -6.29
C ALA A 164 11.32 2.66 -6.06
N GLY A 165 10.00 2.58 -6.30
CA GLY A 165 9.24 1.36 -6.12
C GLY A 165 9.71 0.24 -7.04
N SER A 166 9.99 0.57 -8.32
CA SER A 166 10.43 -0.41 -9.31
C SER A 166 11.81 -0.98 -8.99
N LEU A 167 12.77 -0.17 -8.54
CA LEU A 167 14.12 -0.64 -8.21
C LEU A 167 14.12 -1.52 -6.96
N VAL A 168 13.39 -1.11 -5.91
CA VAL A 168 13.24 -1.91 -4.68
C VAL A 168 12.58 -3.25 -5.00
N PHE A 169 11.49 -3.25 -5.78
CA PHE A 169 10.82 -4.47 -6.21
C PHE A 169 11.73 -5.37 -7.08
N SER A 170 12.41 -4.77 -8.07
CA SER A 170 13.31 -5.51 -8.96
C SER A 170 14.42 -6.21 -8.18
N ARG A 171 15.05 -5.54 -7.22
CA ARG A 171 16.08 -6.16 -6.37
C ARG A 171 15.53 -7.27 -5.50
N ALA A 172 14.37 -7.05 -4.88
CA ALA A 172 13.73 -8.05 -4.02
C ALA A 172 13.28 -9.32 -4.76
N VAL A 173 12.85 -9.20 -6.02
CA VAL A 173 12.11 -10.27 -6.71
C VAL A 173 12.83 -10.80 -7.95
N ILE A 174 13.52 -9.94 -8.68
CA ILE A 174 14.08 -10.27 -10.01
C ILE A 174 15.58 -10.49 -9.93
N THR A 175 16.33 -9.52 -9.43
CA THR A 175 17.80 -9.58 -9.42
C THR A 175 18.35 -10.29 -8.18
N GLY A 176 17.59 -10.29 -7.07
CA GLY A 176 18.03 -10.89 -5.80
C GLY A 176 19.18 -10.14 -5.14
N GLU A 177 19.44 -8.90 -5.53
CA GLU A 177 20.52 -8.08 -4.99
C GLU A 177 20.16 -7.53 -3.60
N PRO A 178 21.18 -7.22 -2.75
CA PRO A 178 20.94 -6.69 -1.42
C PRO A 178 20.12 -5.40 -1.42
N LEU A 179 19.18 -5.31 -0.47
CA LEU A 179 18.44 -4.09 -0.12
C LEU A 179 19.02 -3.50 1.17
N ASP A 180 20.31 -3.18 1.14
CA ASP A 180 21.04 -2.65 2.28
C ASP A 180 21.04 -1.12 2.31
N GLN A 181 21.59 -0.56 3.39
CA GLN A 181 21.67 0.89 3.59
C GLN A 181 22.45 1.58 2.46
N ALA A 182 23.49 0.96 1.91
CA ALA A 182 24.30 1.55 0.85
C ALA A 182 23.48 1.72 -0.43
N PHE A 183 22.68 0.71 -0.79
CA PHE A 183 21.74 0.81 -1.91
C PHE A 183 20.71 1.93 -1.70
N LEU A 184 20.13 2.05 -0.49
CA LEU A 184 19.15 3.10 -0.21
C LEU A 184 19.76 4.50 -0.32
N GLU A 185 20.99 4.67 0.18
CA GLU A 185 21.74 5.93 0.05
C GLU A 185 22.05 6.26 -1.41
N GLU A 186 22.51 5.29 -2.20
CA GLU A 186 22.77 5.49 -3.63
C GLU A 186 21.49 5.87 -4.40
N LEU A 187 20.38 5.17 -4.15
CA LEU A 187 19.09 5.47 -4.76
C LEU A 187 18.62 6.89 -4.41
N VAL A 188 18.73 7.30 -3.15
CA VAL A 188 18.32 8.65 -2.74
C VAL A 188 19.23 9.72 -3.33
N ASP A 189 20.55 9.56 -3.19
CA ASP A 189 21.51 10.62 -3.49
C ASP A 189 21.78 10.79 -4.99
N HIS A 190 21.76 9.70 -5.76
CA HIS A 190 22.11 9.73 -7.18
C HIS A 190 20.91 9.63 -8.12
N VAL A 191 19.71 9.32 -7.62
CA VAL A 191 18.52 9.18 -8.46
C VAL A 191 17.40 10.10 -7.97
N LEU A 192 16.91 9.92 -6.74
CA LEU A 192 15.70 10.62 -6.30
C LEU A 192 15.92 12.13 -6.09
N LEU A 193 16.97 12.52 -5.36
CA LEU A 193 17.28 13.94 -5.15
C LEU A 193 17.67 14.66 -6.45
N PRO A 194 18.47 14.08 -7.36
CA PRO A 194 18.78 14.71 -8.65
C PRO A 194 17.56 14.90 -9.56
N ILE A 195 16.61 13.96 -9.57
CA ILE A 195 15.38 14.09 -10.41
C ILE A 195 14.54 15.31 -10.00
N LEU A 196 14.61 15.71 -8.73
CA LEU A 196 13.90 16.89 -8.22
C LEU A 196 14.53 18.22 -8.65
N GLN A 197 15.78 18.22 -9.11
CA GLN A 197 16.48 19.45 -9.47
C GLN A 197 15.87 20.08 -10.75
N PRO A 198 15.85 21.42 -10.86
CA PRO A 198 15.50 22.09 -12.10
C PRO A 198 16.43 21.65 -13.24
N LEU A 199 15.91 21.58 -14.47
CA LEU A 199 16.77 21.35 -15.62
C LEU A 199 17.78 22.49 -15.77
N PRO A 200 19.03 22.22 -16.19
CA PRO A 200 19.95 23.27 -16.57
C PRO A 200 19.29 24.13 -17.64
N LYS A 201 19.37 25.46 -17.51
CA LYS A 201 18.97 26.35 -18.59
C LYS A 201 19.92 26.09 -19.76
N GLU A 202 19.40 25.62 -20.89
CA GLU A 202 20.17 25.54 -22.13
C GLU A 202 20.75 26.93 -22.40
N THR A 203 22.08 27.01 -22.51
CA THR A 203 22.84 28.24 -22.75
C THR A 203 23.05 28.44 -24.23
#